data_AF-A0A3N5MSE8-F1
#
_entry.id   AF-A0A3N5MSE8-F1
#
_cell.length_a   1.000
_cell.length_b   1.000
_cell.length_c   1.000
_cell.angle_alpha   90.00
_cell.angle_beta   90.00
_cell.angle_gamma   90.00
#
_symmetry.space_group_name_H-M   'P 1'
#
loop_
_entity.id
_entity.type
_entity.pdbx_description
1 polymer ?
#
loop_
_entity_poly.entity_id
_entity_poly.type
_entity_poly.pdbx_seq_one_letter_code
_entity_poly.pdbx_strand_id
1 'polypeptide(L)'
;MEPCNKCEECTRLCEIVPSMASTFKALGDLTRLQIIYLLSTDTSGTLGVSELAARLKISQPAVSQHLKTLKIEGLVASRREGFYIYYTVNRERIVDFKKQFELLHSTVMANCNREMLRRTARDRAIRACVIFYSYSGVTRGIAEGIRNASGCDLIEVTTKNPYSSFSVYTTGVLHSRKGACDPIEPEVIDVSGYDFLIIGTPVWAWKPSPAINAAVRALKGCEGKMAVIFTTCSTQPGEALPILSKALSDRGVRVMAEISLDAKDTKNPDAGGDLLRQILGSDPLRAFVEGTPGDQPDERDVKS
;
A
#
# COMPACT_ATOMS: atom_id res chain seq x y z
N MET A 1 21.94 27.16 4.20
CA MET A 1 21.72 25.90 3.45
C MET A 1 22.17 26.21 2.03
N GLU A 2 23.30 25.66 1.58
CA GLU A 2 23.80 25.93 0.21
C GLU A 2 22.76 25.48 -0.82
N PRO A 3 22.56 26.21 -1.93
CA PRO A 3 21.55 25.88 -2.92
C PRO A 3 21.90 24.54 -3.58
N CYS A 4 21.03 23.55 -3.40
CA CYS A 4 21.17 22.21 -3.96
C CYS A 4 20.97 22.27 -5.49
N ASN A 5 22.08 22.34 -6.22
CA ASN A 5 22.10 22.54 -7.67
C ASN A 5 21.79 21.26 -8.49
N LYS A 6 20.83 20.43 -8.04
CA LYS A 6 20.66 19.05 -8.55
C LYS A 6 19.24 18.58 -8.88
N CYS A 7 18.25 19.48 -9.04
CA CYS A 7 16.98 19.21 -9.76
C CYS A 7 15.98 20.37 -9.61
N GLU A 8 15.04 20.54 -10.54
CA GLU A 8 13.93 21.52 -10.43
C GLU A 8 13.08 21.30 -9.16
N GLU A 9 12.91 20.05 -8.73
CA GLU A 9 12.24 19.69 -7.47
C GLU A 9 13.06 20.03 -6.22
N CYS A 10 14.39 20.04 -6.32
CA CYS A 10 15.31 20.38 -5.24
C CYS A 10 15.19 21.88 -4.91
N THR A 11 15.05 22.71 -5.94
CA THR A 11 14.83 24.16 -5.82
C THR A 11 13.54 24.47 -5.07
N ARG A 12 12.45 23.78 -5.41
CA ARG A 12 11.12 24.03 -4.81
C ARG A 12 11.05 23.64 -3.33
N LEU A 13 11.75 22.58 -2.92
CA LEU A 13 11.86 22.17 -1.52
C LEU A 13 12.66 23.15 -0.67
N CYS A 14 13.77 23.65 -1.20
CA CYS A 14 14.60 24.65 -0.51
C CYS A 14 13.82 25.93 -0.18
N GLU A 15 12.84 26.30 -1.01
CA GLU A 15 11.97 27.45 -0.77
C GLU A 15 10.88 27.19 0.28
N ILE A 16 10.25 26.02 0.26
CA ILE A 16 9.11 25.73 1.15
C ILE A 16 9.55 25.35 2.58
N VAL A 17 10.70 24.68 2.75
CA VAL A 17 11.11 24.12 4.05
C VAL A 17 11.24 25.19 5.14
N PRO A 18 11.87 26.36 4.91
CA PRO A 18 11.92 27.42 5.91
C PRO A 18 10.54 27.96 6.32
N SER A 19 9.64 28.17 5.34
CA SER A 19 8.27 28.64 5.59
C SER A 19 7.42 27.60 6.33
N MET A 20 7.62 26.32 6.05
CA MET A 20 6.97 25.24 6.77
C MET A 20 7.45 25.17 8.22
N ALA A 21 8.75 25.36 8.48
CA ALA A 21 9.30 25.33 9.83
C ALA A 21 8.69 26.42 10.73
N SER A 22 8.51 27.65 10.20
CA SER A 22 7.84 28.72 10.95
C SER A 22 6.37 28.39 11.22
N THR A 23 5.67 27.85 10.22
CA THR A 23 4.26 27.45 10.35
C THR A 23 4.09 26.31 11.37
N PHE A 24 4.97 25.30 11.36
CA PHE A 24 4.98 24.23 12.35
C PHE A 24 5.27 24.76 13.75
N LYS A 25 6.22 25.70 13.89
CA LYS A 25 6.46 26.37 15.17
C LYS A 25 5.23 27.13 15.65
N ALA A 26 4.40 27.64 14.74
CA ALA A 26 3.14 28.28 15.09
C ALA A 26 2.02 27.29 15.48
N LEU A 27 1.98 26.13 14.83
CA LEU A 27 0.98 25.10 15.10
C LEU A 27 1.37 24.16 16.26
N GLY A 28 2.64 24.09 16.65
CA GLY A 28 3.17 23.23 17.71
C GLY A 28 2.81 23.67 19.15
N ASP A 29 1.71 24.38 19.33
CA ASP A 29 1.22 24.86 20.63
C ASP A 29 -0.27 24.58 20.77
N LEU A 30 -0.64 23.99 21.89
CA LEU A 30 -1.99 23.51 22.14
C LEU A 30 -3.03 24.64 22.05
N THR A 31 -2.76 25.78 22.68
CA THR A 31 -3.70 26.90 22.71
C THR A 31 -3.95 27.48 21.31
N ARG A 32 -2.91 27.59 20.48
CA ARG A 32 -3.07 28.03 19.08
C ARG A 32 -3.88 27.06 18.24
N LEU A 33 -3.70 25.75 18.42
CA LEU A 33 -4.55 24.76 17.75
C LEU A 33 -6.00 24.86 18.21
N GLN A 34 -6.25 25.08 19.50
CA GLN A 34 -7.60 25.29 20.02
C GLN A 34 -8.24 26.57 19.46
N ILE A 35 -7.48 27.66 19.32
CA ILE A 35 -7.96 28.89 18.67
C ILE A 35 -8.39 28.60 17.22
N ILE A 36 -7.56 27.91 16.43
CA ILE A 36 -7.88 27.56 15.05
C ILE A 36 -9.16 26.71 15.00
N TYR A 37 -9.28 25.71 15.89
CA TYR A 37 -10.48 24.89 15.99
C TYR A 37 -11.72 25.72 16.28
N LEU A 38 -11.69 26.58 17.31
CA LEU A 38 -12.81 27.45 17.68
C LEU A 38 -13.23 28.37 16.52
N LEU A 39 -12.26 29.01 15.87
CA LEU A 39 -12.51 29.87 14.71
C LEU A 39 -13.04 29.09 13.49
N SER A 40 -12.68 27.81 13.34
CA SER A 40 -13.18 26.96 12.25
C SER A 40 -14.62 26.49 12.44
N THR A 41 -15.04 26.34 13.70
CA THR A 41 -16.41 25.95 14.07
C THR A 41 -17.37 27.14 14.14
N ASP A 42 -16.85 28.36 14.02
CA ASP A 42 -17.65 29.57 14.09
C ASP A 42 -18.37 29.86 12.79
N THR A 43 -19.69 29.83 12.85
CA THR A 43 -20.57 30.17 11.74
C THR A 43 -20.98 31.64 11.75
N SER A 44 -20.72 32.38 12.85
CA SER A 44 -21.10 33.79 13.00
C SER A 44 -20.04 34.75 12.43
N GLY A 45 -18.77 34.35 12.46
CA GLY A 45 -17.63 35.18 12.09
C GLY A 45 -17.36 36.33 13.08
N THR A 46 -18.00 36.35 14.25
CA THR A 46 -17.90 37.44 15.23
C THR A 46 -17.04 37.06 16.45
N LEU A 47 -16.19 36.04 16.32
CA LEU A 47 -15.24 35.68 17.36
C LEU A 47 -14.11 36.71 17.53
N GLY A 48 -14.21 37.48 18.61
CA GLY A 48 -13.18 38.42 19.06
C GLY A 48 -12.30 37.86 20.20
N VAL A 49 -11.33 38.65 20.63
CA VAL A 49 -10.37 38.27 21.69
C VAL A 49 -11.05 37.94 23.02
N SER A 50 -12.05 38.73 23.42
CA SER A 50 -12.76 38.54 24.70
C SER A 50 -13.48 37.19 24.78
N GLU A 51 -14.14 36.80 23.68
CA GLU A 51 -14.88 35.53 23.59
C GLU A 51 -13.92 34.33 23.57
N LEU A 52 -12.83 34.44 22.79
CA LEU A 52 -11.78 33.42 22.76
C LEU A 52 -11.14 33.23 24.15
N ALA A 53 -10.88 34.32 24.87
CA ALA A 53 -10.33 34.29 26.22
C ALA A 53 -11.26 33.56 27.19
N ALA A 54 -12.56 33.84 27.12
CA ALA A 54 -13.57 33.18 27.93
C ALA A 54 -13.63 31.66 27.65
N ARG A 55 -13.65 31.25 26.38
CA ARG A 55 -13.71 29.84 25.98
C ARG A 55 -12.46 29.04 26.35
N LEU A 56 -11.29 29.66 26.18
CA LEU A 56 -9.99 29.03 26.46
C LEU A 56 -9.59 29.12 27.93
N LYS A 57 -10.31 29.92 28.74
CA LYS A 57 -10.03 30.18 30.16
C LYS A 57 -8.63 30.73 30.39
N ILE A 58 -8.19 31.65 29.52
CA ILE A 58 -6.90 32.36 29.63
C ILE A 58 -7.11 33.87 29.51
N SER A 59 -6.09 34.66 29.83
CA SER A 59 -6.18 36.12 29.79
C SER A 59 -6.28 36.65 28.34
N GLN A 60 -6.97 37.77 28.14
CA GLN A 60 -7.04 38.42 26.82
C GLN A 60 -5.66 38.83 26.25
N PRO A 61 -4.69 39.28 27.06
CA PRO A 61 -3.32 39.50 26.58
C PRO A 61 -2.67 38.21 26.05
N ALA A 62 -2.88 37.07 26.71
CA ALA A 62 -2.36 35.78 26.25
C ALA A 62 -2.99 35.38 24.90
N VAL A 63 -4.31 35.45 24.77
CA VAL A 63 -5.00 35.20 23.49
C VAL A 63 -4.48 36.13 22.39
N SER A 64 -4.33 37.43 22.68
CA SER A 64 -3.83 38.40 21.72
C SER A 64 -2.43 38.05 21.22
N GLN A 65 -1.56 37.55 22.10
CA GLN A 65 -0.23 37.10 21.73
C GLN A 65 -0.28 35.87 20.81
N HIS A 66 -1.12 34.87 21.12
CA HIS A 66 -1.31 33.70 20.26
C HIS A 66 -1.88 34.09 18.88
N LEU A 67 -2.89 34.97 18.84
CA LEU A 67 -3.48 35.48 17.59
C LEU A 67 -2.47 36.28 16.78
N LYS A 68 -1.60 37.08 17.42
CA LYS A 68 -0.52 37.80 16.74
C LYS A 68 0.42 36.83 16.04
N THR A 69 0.84 35.75 16.71
CA THR A 69 1.70 34.74 16.08
C THR A 69 1.00 34.01 14.93
N LEU A 70 -0.26 33.61 15.11
CA LEU A 70 -1.03 32.96 14.05
C LEU A 70 -1.25 33.89 12.84
N LYS A 71 -1.43 35.20 13.09
CA LYS A 71 -1.59 36.21 12.05
C LYS A 71 -0.28 36.47 11.28
N ILE A 72 0.86 36.44 11.97
CA ILE A 72 2.20 36.57 11.33
C ILE A 72 2.42 35.43 10.33
N GLU A 73 2.05 34.19 10.68
CA GLU A 73 2.13 33.04 9.76
C GLU A 73 0.99 32.99 8.73
N GLY A 74 0.08 33.98 8.76
CA GLY A 74 -1.06 34.09 7.85
C GLY A 74 -2.16 33.06 8.08
N LEU A 75 -2.13 32.29 9.18
CA LEU A 75 -3.12 31.23 9.48
C LEU A 75 -4.49 31.77 9.89
N VAL A 76 -4.52 33.00 10.41
CA VAL A 76 -5.75 33.73 10.75
C VAL A 76 -5.75 35.11 10.12
N ALA A 77 -6.93 35.58 9.73
CA ALA A 77 -7.19 36.94 9.30
C ALA A 77 -7.94 37.70 10.40
N SER A 78 -7.87 39.03 10.35
CA SER A 78 -8.61 39.91 11.27
C SER A 78 -9.44 40.91 10.47
N ARG A 79 -10.70 41.11 10.85
CA ARG A 79 -11.54 42.19 10.33
C ARG A 79 -11.96 43.12 11.47
N ARG A 80 -12.06 44.41 11.17
CA ARG A 80 -12.51 45.41 12.14
C ARG A 80 -13.91 45.88 11.77
N GLU A 81 -14.83 45.80 12.73
CA GLU A 81 -16.20 46.27 12.62
C GLU A 81 -16.47 47.19 13.81
N GLY A 82 -16.49 48.50 13.55
CA GLY A 82 -16.59 49.52 14.60
C GLY A 82 -15.44 49.43 15.61
N PHE A 83 -15.79 49.20 16.88
CA PHE A 83 -14.85 49.07 17.99
C PHE A 83 -14.30 47.65 18.19
N TYR A 84 -14.84 46.65 17.47
CA TYR A 84 -14.49 45.25 17.65
C TYR A 84 -13.57 44.75 16.53
N ILE A 85 -12.68 43.82 16.90
CA ILE A 85 -11.82 43.09 15.96
C ILE A 85 -12.19 41.62 16.04
N TYR A 86 -12.60 41.06 14.91
CA TYR A 86 -12.97 39.66 14.76
C TYR A 86 -11.91 38.91 13.98
N TYR A 87 -11.76 37.63 14.29
CA TYR A 87 -10.78 36.76 13.65
C TYR A 87 -11.46 35.64 12.90
N THR A 88 -10.85 35.21 11.80
CA THR A 88 -11.31 34.07 11.01
C THR A 88 -10.10 33.25 10.57
N VAL A 89 -10.30 31.95 10.32
CA VAL A 89 -9.25 31.12 9.73
C VAL A 89 -9.01 31.54 8.29
N ASN A 90 -7.74 31.72 7.91
CA ASN A 90 -7.37 31.96 6.52
C ASN A 90 -7.36 30.63 5.75
N ARG A 91 -8.46 30.33 5.06
CA ARG A 91 -8.63 29.06 4.33
C ARG A 91 -7.60 28.85 3.23
N GLU A 92 -7.25 29.90 2.49
CA GLU A 92 -6.25 29.83 1.42
C GLU A 92 -4.90 29.41 1.97
N ARG A 93 -4.46 30.05 3.06
CA ARG A 93 -3.18 29.70 3.69
C ARG A 93 -3.15 28.26 4.21
N ILE A 94 -4.25 27.75 4.76
CA ILE A 94 -4.36 26.35 5.22
C ILE A 94 -4.25 25.37 4.05
N VAL A 95 -4.92 25.65 2.93
CA VAL A 95 -4.85 24.83 1.71
C VAL A 95 -3.42 24.83 1.15
N ASP A 96 -2.76 25.98 1.11
CA ASP A 96 -1.38 26.07 0.64
C ASP A 96 -0.40 25.35 1.55
N PHE A 97 -0.57 25.46 2.87
CA PHE A 97 0.22 24.71 3.83
C PHE A 97 0.06 23.19 3.67
N LYS A 98 -1.18 22.71 3.44
CA LYS A 98 -1.44 21.29 3.13
C LYS A 98 -0.67 20.83 1.89
N LYS A 99 -0.72 21.60 0.80
CA LYS A 99 0.02 21.27 -0.44
C LYS A 99 1.53 21.23 -0.21
N GLN A 100 2.07 22.19 0.54
CA GLN A 100 3.49 22.22 0.91
C GLN A 100 3.88 20.99 1.73
N PHE A 101 3.04 20.59 2.69
CA PHE A 101 3.24 19.40 3.49
C PHE A 101 3.18 18.11 2.67
N GLU A 102 2.21 17.99 1.76
CA GLU A 102 2.10 16.84 0.86
C GLU A 102 3.32 16.70 -0.05
N LEU A 103 3.85 17.81 -0.57
CA LEU A 103 5.07 17.82 -1.38
C LEU A 103 6.31 17.40 -0.59
N LEU A 104 6.46 17.91 0.64
CA LEU A 104 7.55 17.48 1.53
C LEU A 104 7.44 15.98 1.83
N HIS A 105 6.25 15.53 2.24
CA HIS A 105 5.99 14.14 2.58
C HIS A 105 6.28 13.20 1.42
N SER A 106 5.72 13.47 0.23
CA SER A 106 5.93 12.62 -0.95
C SER A 106 7.41 12.55 -1.33
N THR A 107 8.12 13.68 -1.26
CA THR A 107 9.55 13.72 -1.61
C THR A 107 10.41 12.99 -0.58
N VAL A 108 10.14 13.16 0.71
CA VAL A 108 10.82 12.41 1.78
C VAL A 108 10.59 10.92 1.59
N MET A 109 9.34 10.48 1.40
CA MET A 109 9.02 9.07 1.20
C MET A 109 9.66 8.52 -0.07
N ALA A 110 9.65 9.25 -1.19
CA ALA A 110 10.33 8.83 -2.41
C ALA A 110 11.85 8.68 -2.21
N ASN A 111 12.48 9.60 -1.48
CA ASN A 111 13.91 9.54 -1.18
C ASN A 111 14.25 8.42 -0.19
N CYS A 112 13.43 8.20 0.84
CA CYS A 112 13.58 7.10 1.79
C CYS A 112 13.39 5.76 1.10
N ASN A 113 12.38 5.63 0.22
CA ASN A 113 12.18 4.44 -0.59
C ASN A 113 13.36 4.20 -1.52
N ARG A 114 13.87 5.24 -2.18
CA ARG A 114 15.07 5.13 -3.04
C ARG A 114 16.32 4.74 -2.25
N GLU A 115 16.49 5.24 -1.04
CA GLU A 115 17.63 4.90 -0.17
C GLU A 115 17.50 3.48 0.40
N MET A 116 16.29 3.07 0.79
CA MET A 116 16.00 1.68 1.16
C MET A 116 16.30 0.75 -0.02
N LEU A 117 15.77 1.05 -1.21
CA LEU A 117 16.06 0.30 -2.43
C LEU A 117 17.55 0.32 -2.78
N ARG A 118 18.29 1.41 -2.57
CA ARG A 118 19.75 1.46 -2.80
C ARG A 118 20.54 0.61 -1.82
N ARG A 119 20.12 0.57 -0.55
CA ARG A 119 20.73 -0.30 0.47
C ARG A 119 20.47 -1.77 0.14
N THR A 120 19.25 -2.11 -0.26
CA THR A 120 18.89 -3.46 -0.73
C THR A 120 19.60 -3.81 -2.05
N ALA A 121 19.65 -2.89 -3.01
CA ALA A 121 20.22 -3.11 -4.34
C ALA A 121 21.75 -3.14 -4.37
N ARG A 122 22.43 -2.55 -3.38
CA ARG A 122 23.89 -2.73 -3.22
C ARG A 122 24.27 -4.20 -2.96
N ASP A 123 23.33 -5.03 -2.52
CA ASP A 123 23.51 -6.48 -2.36
C ASP A 123 22.74 -7.35 -3.37
N ARG A 124 22.18 -6.77 -4.46
CA ARG A 124 21.53 -7.36 -5.67
C ARG A 124 20.10 -6.84 -5.87
N ALA A 125 19.74 -6.52 -7.11
CA ALA A 125 18.37 -6.11 -7.47
C ALA A 125 17.40 -7.29 -7.30
N ILE A 126 16.36 -7.12 -6.48
CA ILE A 126 15.28 -8.11 -6.30
C ILE A 126 14.58 -8.31 -7.65
N ARG A 127 14.70 -9.50 -8.21
CA ARG A 127 14.01 -9.87 -9.44
C ARG A 127 12.72 -10.58 -9.08
N ALA A 128 11.60 -10.10 -9.59
CA ALA A 128 10.28 -10.69 -9.33
C ALA A 128 9.62 -11.16 -10.63
N CYS A 129 8.88 -12.26 -10.55
CA CYS A 129 8.05 -12.76 -11.65
C CYS A 129 6.63 -13.08 -11.21
N VAL A 130 5.68 -12.97 -12.14
CA VAL A 130 4.28 -13.36 -11.95
C VAL A 130 4.02 -14.64 -12.73
N ILE A 131 3.66 -15.71 -12.03
CA ILE A 131 3.29 -17.00 -12.61
C ILE A 131 1.78 -17.14 -12.51
N PHE A 132 1.08 -17.30 -13.62
CA PHE A 132 -0.39 -17.37 -13.59
C PHE A 132 -0.96 -18.31 -14.65
N TYR A 133 -2.20 -18.74 -14.43
CA TYR A 133 -3.02 -19.45 -15.41
C TYR A 133 -4.31 -18.65 -15.62
N SER A 134 -4.74 -18.45 -16.87
CA SER A 134 -6.01 -17.80 -17.15
C SER A 134 -6.80 -18.47 -18.28
N TYR A 135 -7.98 -18.99 -17.94
CA TYR A 135 -8.90 -19.54 -18.93
C TYR A 135 -9.71 -18.44 -19.64
N SER A 136 -10.45 -17.63 -18.86
CA SER A 136 -11.33 -16.57 -19.39
C SER A 136 -10.65 -15.20 -19.57
N GLY A 137 -9.36 -15.09 -19.27
CA GLY A 137 -8.58 -13.85 -19.40
C GLY A 137 -8.63 -12.91 -18.20
N VAL A 138 -9.47 -13.17 -17.19
CA VAL A 138 -9.57 -12.32 -15.98
C VAL A 138 -8.24 -12.26 -15.23
N THR A 139 -7.69 -13.43 -14.89
CA THR A 139 -6.39 -13.54 -14.19
C THR A 139 -5.24 -12.96 -15.03
N ARG A 140 -5.32 -13.07 -16.37
CA ARG A 140 -4.35 -12.46 -17.29
C ARG A 140 -4.36 -10.94 -17.18
N GLY A 141 -5.55 -10.32 -17.18
CA GLY A 141 -5.67 -8.86 -17.01
C GLY A 141 -5.06 -8.36 -15.69
N ILE A 142 -5.23 -9.09 -14.60
CA ILE A 142 -4.57 -8.78 -13.32
C ILE A 142 -3.05 -8.88 -13.43
N ALA A 143 -2.54 -9.97 -13.99
CA ALA A 143 -1.10 -10.19 -14.16
C ALA A 143 -0.45 -9.12 -15.06
N GLU A 144 -1.11 -8.75 -16.16
CA GLU A 144 -0.67 -7.66 -17.03
C GLU A 144 -0.69 -6.31 -16.32
N GLY A 145 -1.71 -6.05 -15.49
CA GLY A 145 -1.76 -4.86 -14.64
C GLY A 145 -0.57 -4.79 -13.67
N ILE A 146 -0.21 -5.91 -13.03
CA ILE A 146 0.98 -6.00 -12.17
C ILE A 146 2.24 -5.72 -12.98
N ARG A 147 2.43 -6.35 -14.15
CA ARG A 147 3.58 -6.09 -15.03
C ARG A 147 3.66 -4.63 -15.42
N ASN A 148 2.56 -4.02 -15.83
CA ASN A 148 2.54 -2.63 -16.29
C ASN A 148 2.92 -1.67 -15.15
N ALA A 149 2.58 -2.01 -13.91
CA ALA A 149 2.90 -1.19 -12.73
C ALA A 149 4.32 -1.45 -12.16
N SER A 150 4.88 -2.64 -12.34
CA SER A 150 6.14 -3.07 -11.67
C SER A 150 7.30 -3.40 -12.62
N GLY A 151 7.03 -3.68 -13.90
CA GLY A 151 8.01 -4.20 -14.86
C GLY A 151 8.41 -5.67 -14.65
N CYS A 152 7.69 -6.43 -13.82
CA CYS A 152 8.00 -7.84 -13.54
C CYS A 152 7.81 -8.77 -14.75
N ASP A 153 8.61 -9.83 -14.80
CA ASP A 153 8.50 -10.87 -15.82
C ASP A 153 7.19 -11.66 -15.64
N LEU A 154 6.51 -12.00 -16.74
CA LEU A 154 5.28 -12.80 -16.74
C LEU A 154 5.57 -14.21 -17.25
N ILE A 155 5.07 -15.20 -16.52
CA ILE A 155 5.12 -16.61 -16.91
C ILE A 155 3.66 -17.11 -16.92
N GLU A 156 3.06 -17.11 -18.10
CA GLU A 156 1.74 -17.70 -18.28
C GLU A 156 1.87 -19.22 -18.47
N VAL A 157 1.18 -19.96 -17.63
CA VAL A 157 1.08 -21.41 -17.72
C VAL A 157 -0.13 -21.73 -18.60
N THR A 158 0.04 -22.62 -19.58
CA THR A 158 -1.06 -23.11 -20.42
C THR A 158 -1.14 -24.63 -20.33
N THR A 159 -2.32 -25.19 -20.56
CA THR A 159 -2.54 -26.65 -20.54
C THR A 159 -2.36 -27.21 -21.95
N LYS A 160 -1.54 -28.24 -22.13
CA LYS A 160 -1.25 -28.84 -23.45
C LYS A 160 -2.50 -29.38 -24.15
N ASN A 161 -3.46 -29.84 -23.37
CA ASN A 161 -4.79 -30.18 -23.86
C ASN A 161 -5.74 -29.02 -23.54
N PRO A 162 -6.03 -28.12 -24.49
CA PRO A 162 -6.88 -26.98 -24.24
C PRO A 162 -8.29 -27.44 -23.89
N TYR A 163 -8.83 -26.90 -22.80
CA TYR A 163 -10.20 -27.18 -22.40
C TYR A 163 -11.18 -26.52 -23.36
N SER A 164 -12.18 -27.27 -23.84
CA SER A 164 -13.38 -26.70 -24.46
C SER A 164 -14.37 -26.21 -23.37
N SER A 165 -15.24 -25.25 -23.70
CA SER A 165 -16.26 -24.69 -22.80
C SER A 165 -17.11 -25.74 -22.07
N PHE A 166 -17.29 -26.92 -22.66
CA PHE A 166 -18.01 -28.06 -22.07
C PHE A 166 -17.12 -28.91 -21.12
N SER A 167 -15.84 -29.08 -21.46
CA SER A 167 -14.88 -29.89 -20.69
C SER A 167 -14.30 -29.19 -19.45
N VAL A 168 -14.33 -27.84 -19.38
CA VAL A 168 -13.91 -27.08 -18.19
C VAL A 168 -14.77 -27.42 -16.98
N TYR A 169 -16.10 -27.38 -17.15
CA TYR A 169 -17.06 -27.55 -16.05
C TYR A 169 -17.26 -29.01 -15.65
N THR A 170 -16.92 -29.96 -16.52
CA THR A 170 -17.11 -31.40 -16.28
C THR A 170 -15.80 -32.10 -15.90
N THR A 171 -14.74 -31.93 -16.71
CA THR A 171 -13.44 -32.58 -16.49
C THR A 171 -12.52 -31.75 -15.59
N GLY A 172 -12.42 -30.43 -15.83
CA GLY A 172 -11.56 -29.53 -15.04
C GLY A 172 -11.97 -29.41 -13.57
N VAL A 173 -13.28 -29.28 -13.30
CA VAL A 173 -13.87 -29.27 -11.95
C VAL A 173 -13.66 -30.61 -11.23
N LEU A 174 -13.78 -31.73 -11.94
CA LEU A 174 -13.57 -33.07 -11.38
C LEU A 174 -12.09 -33.37 -11.10
N HIS A 175 -11.19 -32.94 -11.98
CA HIS A 175 -9.73 -33.05 -11.81
C HIS A 175 -9.23 -32.18 -10.67
N SER A 176 -9.75 -30.95 -10.54
CA SER A 176 -9.48 -30.07 -9.39
C SER A 176 -9.93 -30.72 -8.07
N ARG A 177 -11.10 -31.36 -8.04
CA ARG A 177 -11.57 -32.11 -6.86
C ARG A 177 -10.61 -33.22 -6.42
N LYS A 178 -9.95 -33.90 -7.37
CA LYS A 178 -8.95 -34.96 -7.12
C LYS A 178 -7.51 -34.45 -6.90
N GLY A 179 -7.25 -33.15 -6.98
CA GLY A 179 -5.88 -32.60 -6.86
C GLY A 179 -4.96 -32.98 -8.02
N ALA A 180 -5.53 -33.24 -9.20
CA ALA A 180 -4.78 -33.64 -10.38
C ALA A 180 -3.86 -32.51 -10.90
N CYS A 181 -2.80 -32.89 -11.59
CA CYS A 181 -1.88 -31.98 -12.29
C CYS A 181 -2.00 -32.26 -13.78
N ASP A 182 -2.52 -31.29 -14.53
CA ASP A 182 -2.60 -31.45 -15.98
C ASP A 182 -1.23 -31.24 -16.63
N PRO A 183 -0.96 -31.81 -17.81
CA PRO A 183 0.22 -31.48 -18.58
C PRO A 183 0.20 -30.00 -18.96
N ILE A 184 1.23 -29.27 -18.56
CA ILE A 184 1.37 -27.83 -18.79
C ILE A 184 2.53 -27.48 -19.72
N GLU A 185 2.45 -26.29 -20.29
CA GLU A 185 3.54 -25.61 -20.98
C GLU A 185 3.74 -24.22 -20.35
N PRO A 186 4.98 -23.86 -19.94
CA PRO A 186 6.20 -24.67 -20.01
C PRO A 186 6.21 -25.82 -18.99
N GLU A 187 6.82 -26.96 -19.36
CA GLU A 187 6.92 -28.15 -18.49
C GLU A 187 7.85 -27.95 -17.28
N VAL A 188 8.76 -26.98 -17.39
CA VAL A 188 9.73 -26.61 -16.36
C VAL A 188 9.70 -25.09 -16.22
N ILE A 189 9.53 -24.61 -14.99
CA ILE A 189 9.52 -23.18 -14.67
C ILE A 189 10.75 -22.91 -13.79
N ASP A 190 11.86 -22.51 -14.41
CA ASP A 190 13.05 -22.13 -13.66
C ASP A 190 12.87 -20.74 -13.03
N VAL A 191 12.86 -20.70 -11.70
CA VAL A 191 12.74 -19.46 -10.93
C VAL A 191 14.00 -19.09 -10.18
N SER A 192 15.12 -19.78 -10.44
CA SER A 192 16.40 -19.57 -9.75
C SER A 192 16.87 -18.12 -9.83
N GLY A 193 16.59 -17.45 -10.95
CA GLY A 193 16.94 -16.05 -11.22
C GLY A 193 16.05 -14.98 -10.56
N TYR A 194 14.97 -15.38 -9.87
CA TYR A 194 14.03 -14.48 -9.18
C TYR A 194 14.16 -14.62 -7.68
N ASP A 195 13.98 -13.54 -6.92
CA ASP A 195 14.00 -13.55 -5.46
C ASP A 195 12.56 -13.57 -4.88
N PHE A 196 11.58 -13.14 -5.68
CA PHE A 196 10.19 -13.01 -5.27
C PHE A 196 9.22 -13.53 -6.35
N LEU A 197 8.21 -14.28 -5.93
CA LEU A 197 7.22 -14.89 -6.81
C LEU A 197 5.82 -14.33 -6.53
N ILE A 198 5.06 -14.05 -7.58
CA ILE A 198 3.63 -13.73 -7.47
C ILE A 198 2.87 -14.81 -8.22
N ILE A 199 2.02 -15.58 -7.54
CA ILE A 199 1.36 -16.74 -8.14
C ILE A 199 -0.15 -16.54 -8.18
N GLY A 200 -0.71 -16.52 -9.39
CA GLY A 200 -2.13 -16.27 -9.64
C GLY A 200 -2.89 -17.51 -10.11
N THR A 201 -4.03 -17.82 -9.48
CA THR A 201 -4.90 -18.92 -9.90
C THR A 201 -6.39 -18.54 -9.97
N PRO A 202 -7.15 -19.01 -10.96
CA PRO A 202 -8.60 -19.03 -10.86
C PRO A 202 -9.04 -20.11 -9.86
N VAL A 203 -10.20 -19.90 -9.24
CA VAL A 203 -10.78 -20.86 -8.28
C VAL A 203 -11.77 -21.76 -8.98
N TRP A 204 -11.46 -23.06 -9.05
CA TRP A 204 -12.31 -24.09 -9.65
C TRP A 204 -12.68 -25.13 -8.59
N ALA A 205 -13.97 -25.35 -8.37
CA ALA A 205 -14.47 -26.28 -7.35
C ALA A 205 -13.93 -26.00 -5.93
N TRP A 206 -13.78 -24.71 -5.56
CA TRP A 206 -13.21 -24.25 -4.28
C TRP A 206 -11.72 -24.57 -4.07
N LYS A 207 -11.01 -24.94 -5.14
CA LYS A 207 -9.61 -25.37 -5.15
C LYS A 207 -8.80 -24.60 -6.21
N PRO A 208 -7.46 -24.56 -6.13
CA PRO A 208 -6.63 -23.98 -7.18
C PRO A 208 -6.78 -24.76 -8.49
N SER A 209 -6.49 -24.10 -9.62
CA SER A 209 -6.60 -24.77 -10.92
C SER A 209 -5.59 -25.92 -11.04
N PRO A 210 -5.94 -27.03 -11.71
CA PRO A 210 -5.01 -28.13 -11.97
C PRO A 210 -3.72 -27.68 -12.69
N ALA A 211 -3.81 -26.63 -13.51
CA ALA A 211 -2.67 -26.03 -14.20
C ALA A 211 -1.69 -25.36 -13.22
N ILE A 212 -2.18 -24.66 -12.20
CA ILE A 212 -1.31 -24.06 -11.18
C ILE A 212 -0.75 -25.13 -10.23
N ASN A 213 -1.52 -26.18 -9.92
CA ASN A 213 -0.98 -27.33 -9.19
C ASN A 213 0.21 -27.96 -9.94
N ALA A 214 0.10 -28.12 -11.26
CA ALA A 214 1.18 -28.58 -12.10
C ALA A 214 2.34 -27.57 -12.15
N ALA A 215 2.05 -26.27 -12.21
CA ALA A 215 3.06 -25.21 -12.22
C ALA A 215 3.92 -25.23 -10.95
N VAL A 216 3.30 -25.38 -9.77
CA VAL A 216 4.01 -25.49 -8.49
C VAL A 216 4.94 -26.71 -8.46
N ARG A 217 4.52 -27.84 -9.07
CA ARG A 217 5.37 -29.02 -9.22
C ARG A 217 6.51 -28.81 -10.23
N ALA A 218 6.26 -28.01 -11.27
CA ALA A 218 7.22 -27.69 -12.33
C ALA A 218 8.24 -26.63 -11.94
N LEU A 219 8.06 -25.91 -10.81
CA LEU A 219 9.02 -24.92 -10.30
C LEU A 219 10.39 -25.56 -10.08
N LYS A 220 11.46 -24.93 -10.56
CA LYS A 220 12.85 -25.30 -10.23
C LYS A 220 13.56 -24.15 -9.52
N GLY A 221 14.36 -24.52 -8.53
CA GLY A 221 15.13 -23.57 -7.73
C GLY A 221 14.27 -22.65 -6.88
N CYS A 222 13.08 -23.07 -6.44
CA CYS A 222 12.12 -22.24 -5.69
C CYS A 222 12.35 -22.21 -4.17
N GLU A 223 13.18 -23.10 -3.63
CA GLU A 223 13.43 -23.21 -2.19
C GLU A 223 14.00 -21.91 -1.60
N GLY A 224 13.49 -21.53 -0.43
CA GLY A 224 13.86 -20.30 0.28
C GLY A 224 13.29 -19.01 -0.32
N LYS A 225 12.62 -19.07 -1.46
CA LYS A 225 12.02 -17.88 -2.09
C LYS A 225 10.73 -17.48 -1.39
N MET A 226 10.40 -16.21 -1.51
CA MET A 226 9.14 -15.68 -1.01
C MET A 226 8.09 -15.68 -2.12
N ALA A 227 6.84 -15.94 -1.74
CA ALA A 227 5.72 -15.84 -2.65
C ALA A 227 4.55 -15.06 -2.05
N VAL A 228 3.86 -14.31 -2.90
CA VAL A 228 2.47 -13.92 -2.65
C VAL A 228 1.57 -14.70 -3.59
N ILE A 229 0.47 -15.22 -3.05
CA ILE A 229 -0.52 -15.92 -3.83
C ILE A 229 -1.79 -15.09 -3.96
N PHE A 230 -2.39 -15.09 -5.15
CA PHE A 230 -3.68 -14.46 -5.36
C PHE A 230 -4.66 -15.35 -6.12
N THR A 231 -5.95 -15.22 -5.78
CA THR A 231 -7.04 -15.92 -6.47
C THR A 231 -7.97 -14.95 -7.17
N THR A 232 -8.43 -15.32 -8.37
CA THR A 232 -9.57 -14.66 -9.02
C THR A 232 -10.80 -15.57 -8.93
N CYS A 233 -11.86 -15.12 -8.28
CA CYS A 233 -13.09 -15.90 -8.10
C CYS A 233 -14.34 -15.04 -8.31
N SER A 234 -15.47 -15.67 -8.66
CA SER A 234 -16.73 -14.93 -8.85
C SER A 234 -17.42 -14.57 -7.53
N THR A 235 -17.18 -15.35 -6.47
CA THR A 235 -17.86 -15.19 -5.18
C THR A 235 -16.90 -15.33 -3.99
N GLN A 236 -16.35 -16.52 -3.76
CA GLN A 236 -15.47 -16.77 -2.62
C GLN A 236 -14.32 -17.73 -3.01
N PRO A 237 -13.13 -17.59 -2.39
CA PRO A 237 -11.95 -18.36 -2.75
C PRO A 237 -11.96 -19.81 -2.25
N GLY A 238 -12.81 -20.14 -1.26
CA GLY A 238 -12.87 -21.46 -0.65
C GLY A 238 -11.54 -21.88 -0.01
N GLU A 239 -11.11 -23.11 -0.30
CA GLU A 239 -9.84 -23.68 0.20
C GLU A 239 -8.67 -23.41 -0.76
N ALA A 240 -8.87 -22.61 -1.82
CA ALA A 240 -7.89 -22.50 -2.88
C ALA A 240 -6.54 -21.90 -2.41
N LEU A 241 -6.61 -20.82 -1.64
CA LEU A 241 -5.44 -20.15 -1.07
C LEU A 241 -4.71 -21.05 -0.05
N PRO A 242 -5.38 -21.64 0.97
CA PRO A 242 -4.74 -22.58 1.89
C PRO A 242 -4.07 -23.78 1.22
N ILE A 243 -4.71 -24.39 0.21
CA ILE A 243 -4.15 -25.55 -0.51
C ILE A 243 -2.90 -25.15 -1.28
N LEU A 244 -2.94 -24.01 -1.99
CA LEU A 244 -1.81 -23.51 -2.74
C LEU A 244 -0.66 -23.08 -1.83
N SER A 245 -0.98 -22.44 -0.71
CA SER A 245 -0.04 -22.00 0.32
C SER A 245 0.73 -23.19 0.90
N LYS A 246 -0.01 -24.26 1.23
CA LYS A 246 0.59 -25.53 1.67
C LYS A 246 1.48 -26.16 0.59
N ALA A 247 1.00 -26.26 -0.64
CA ALA A 247 1.76 -26.86 -1.74
C ALA A 247 3.08 -26.12 -2.05
N LEU A 248 3.10 -24.80 -1.89
CA LEU A 248 4.30 -23.97 -2.02
C LEU A 248 5.24 -24.14 -0.82
N SER A 249 4.68 -24.20 0.38
CA SER A 249 5.44 -24.43 1.62
C SER A 249 6.12 -25.80 1.61
N ASP A 250 5.44 -26.84 1.13
CA ASP A 250 5.99 -28.19 0.94
C ASP A 250 7.15 -28.22 -0.08
N ARG A 251 7.24 -27.20 -0.94
CA ARG A 251 8.34 -26.97 -1.91
C ARG A 251 9.41 -26.00 -1.39
N GLY A 252 9.36 -25.64 -0.10
CA GLY A 252 10.31 -24.75 0.55
C GLY A 252 10.12 -23.26 0.23
N VAL A 253 8.98 -22.86 -0.33
CA VAL A 253 8.66 -21.44 -0.61
C VAL A 253 7.96 -20.83 0.60
N ARG A 254 8.39 -19.63 1.02
CA ARG A 254 7.77 -18.87 2.11
C ARG A 254 6.61 -18.02 1.58
N VAL A 255 5.38 -18.40 1.89
CA VAL A 255 4.19 -17.63 1.50
C VAL A 255 4.00 -16.47 2.47
N MET A 256 4.02 -15.25 1.96
CA MET A 256 4.00 -14.02 2.76
C MET A 256 2.60 -13.42 2.90
N ALA A 257 1.75 -13.57 1.87
CA ALA A 257 0.39 -13.08 1.88
C ALA A 257 -0.49 -13.91 0.95
N GLU A 258 -1.78 -13.97 1.32
CA GLU A 258 -2.83 -14.63 0.55
C GLU A 258 -3.91 -13.60 0.23
N ILE A 259 -4.17 -13.37 -1.05
CA ILE A 259 -5.08 -12.31 -1.50
C ILE A 259 -6.18 -12.90 -2.37
N SER A 260 -7.44 -12.59 -2.07
CA SER A 260 -8.57 -12.99 -2.91
C SER A 260 -9.18 -11.78 -3.60
N LEU A 261 -9.37 -11.88 -4.91
CA LEU A 261 -10.05 -10.90 -5.75
C LEU A 261 -11.40 -11.47 -6.19
N ASP A 262 -12.47 -10.74 -5.89
CA ASP A 262 -13.84 -11.11 -6.26
C ASP A 262 -14.29 -10.49 -7.60
N ALA A 263 -15.56 -10.65 -7.96
CA ALA A 263 -16.13 -10.11 -9.20
C ALA A 263 -16.20 -8.57 -9.26
N LYS A 264 -16.14 -7.87 -8.13
CA LYS A 264 -16.09 -6.40 -8.07
C LYS A 264 -14.65 -5.94 -8.24
N ASP A 265 -13.72 -6.59 -7.56
CA ASP A 265 -12.29 -6.27 -7.65
C ASP A 265 -11.78 -6.50 -9.07
N THR A 266 -12.14 -7.62 -9.68
CA THR A 266 -11.67 -7.99 -11.03
C THR A 266 -12.27 -7.15 -12.16
N LYS A 267 -13.34 -6.38 -11.89
CA LYS A 267 -13.92 -5.42 -12.86
C LYS A 267 -13.24 -4.05 -12.82
N ASN A 268 -12.42 -3.77 -11.81
CA ASN A 268 -11.65 -2.55 -11.74
C ASN A 268 -10.52 -2.57 -12.79
N PRO A 269 -10.42 -1.56 -13.68
CA PRO A 269 -9.35 -1.49 -14.68
C PRO A 269 -7.93 -1.46 -14.07
N ASP A 270 -7.77 -0.97 -12.84
CA ASP A 270 -6.47 -0.91 -12.14
C ASP A 270 -6.29 -2.00 -11.08
N ALA A 271 -7.08 -3.08 -11.15
CA ALA A 271 -7.04 -4.15 -10.15
C ALA A 271 -5.64 -4.76 -9.95
N GLY A 272 -4.82 -4.84 -10.99
CA GLY A 272 -3.42 -5.28 -10.90
C GLY A 272 -2.51 -4.28 -10.16
N GLY A 273 -2.70 -2.97 -10.37
CA GLY A 273 -1.97 -1.92 -9.66
C GLY A 273 -2.39 -1.81 -8.20
N ASP A 274 -3.68 -1.98 -7.90
CA ASP A 274 -4.21 -2.07 -6.53
C ASP A 274 -3.66 -3.30 -5.79
N LEU A 275 -3.64 -4.46 -6.45
CA LEU A 275 -3.03 -5.67 -5.89
C LEU A 275 -1.55 -5.46 -5.58
N LEU A 276 -0.78 -4.85 -6.49
CA LEU A 276 0.62 -4.53 -6.25
C LEU A 276 0.78 -3.58 -5.04
N ARG A 277 -0.08 -2.57 -4.92
CA ARG A 277 -0.07 -1.66 -3.76
C ARG A 277 -0.40 -2.38 -2.46
N GLN A 278 -1.31 -3.34 -2.47
CA GLN A 278 -1.63 -4.19 -1.31
C GLN A 278 -0.46 -5.10 -0.94
N ILE A 279 0.26 -5.65 -1.94
CA ILE A 279 1.48 -6.43 -1.74
C ILE A 279 2.58 -5.56 -1.12
N LEU A 280 2.79 -4.34 -1.62
CA LEU A 280 3.80 -3.44 -1.05
C LEU A 280 3.43 -2.94 0.34
N GLY A 281 2.13 -2.68 0.58
CA GLY A 281 1.62 -2.17 1.86
C GLY A 281 1.53 -3.21 2.98
N SER A 282 1.52 -4.51 2.65
CA SER A 282 1.55 -5.61 3.64
C SER A 282 2.96 -5.88 4.20
N ASP A 283 3.95 -5.09 3.79
CA ASP A 283 5.36 -5.15 4.17
C ASP A 283 6.01 -6.55 4.12
N PRO A 284 5.77 -7.37 3.07
CA PRO A 284 6.37 -8.69 2.94
C PRO A 284 7.90 -8.64 2.77
N LEU A 285 8.45 -7.47 2.40
CA LEU A 285 9.88 -7.24 2.20
C LEU A 285 10.62 -6.83 3.48
N ARG A 286 9.96 -6.41 4.55
CA ARG A 286 10.61 -6.20 5.85
C ARG A 286 10.89 -7.51 6.57
N ALA A 287 10.00 -8.51 6.42
CA ALA A 287 10.21 -9.88 6.88
C ALA A 287 11.37 -10.62 6.17
N PHE A 288 11.87 -10.06 5.06
CA PHE A 288 13.08 -10.48 4.35
C PHE A 288 14.36 -9.89 4.97
N VAL A 289 14.29 -8.68 5.55
CA VAL A 289 15.42 -7.99 6.18
C VAL A 289 15.61 -8.42 7.63
N GLU A 290 14.53 -8.72 8.35
CA GLU A 290 14.56 -9.01 9.79
C GLU A 290 14.90 -10.48 10.14
N GLY A 291 15.52 -11.24 9.21
CA GLY A 291 15.84 -12.67 9.37
C GLY A 291 16.15 -13.11 10.80
N THR A 292 15.13 -13.61 11.51
CA THR A 292 15.23 -14.17 12.85
C THR A 292 14.41 -15.46 12.92
N PRO A 293 15.04 -16.58 13.28
CA PRO A 293 14.35 -17.76 13.76
C PRO A 293 14.14 -17.65 15.28
N GLY A 294 12.95 -18.04 15.76
CA GLY A 294 12.57 -18.08 17.18
C GLY A 294 11.35 -17.20 17.43
N ASP A 295 10.32 -17.61 18.16
CA ASP A 295 10.20 -18.69 19.13
C ASP A 295 8.69 -18.95 19.32
N GLN A 296 8.31 -20.20 19.62
CA GLN A 296 6.95 -20.51 20.06
C GLN A 296 6.67 -19.82 21.41
N PRO A 297 5.42 -19.41 21.68
CA PRO A 297 4.87 -19.53 23.01
C PRO A 297 3.98 -20.77 23.04
N ASP A 298 4.45 -21.79 23.76
CA ASP A 298 3.62 -22.83 24.35
C ASP A 298 2.73 -22.17 25.41
N GLU A 299 1.49 -21.87 25.05
CA GLU A 299 0.41 -21.54 25.99
C GLU A 299 -0.52 -22.75 26.09
N ARG A 300 -0.18 -23.67 27.01
CA ARG A 300 -1.19 -24.47 27.72
C ARG A 300 -0.92 -24.46 29.22
N ASP A 301 -1.68 -23.57 29.85
CA ASP A 301 -2.51 -23.85 31.01
C ASP A 301 -1.83 -24.22 32.34
N VAL A 302 -1.51 -23.17 33.09
CA VAL A 302 -1.75 -23.14 34.53
C VAL A 302 -3.21 -22.72 34.75
N LYS A 303 -4.07 -23.65 35.17
CA LYS A 303 -5.09 -23.50 36.23
C LYS A 303 -5.99 -24.74 36.34
N SER A 304 -5.67 -25.62 37.29
CA SER A 304 -6.54 -26.02 38.43
C SER A 304 -5.80 -27.03 39.29
#